data_AF-A0A4Y3TJD2-F1
#
_entry.id   AF-A0A4Y3TJD2-F1
#
_cell.length_a   1.000
_cell.length_b   1.000
_cell.length_c   1.000
_cell.angle_alpha   90.00
_cell.angle_beta   90.00
_cell.angle_gamma   90.00
#
_symmetry.space_group_name_H-M   'P 1'
#
loop_
_entity.id
_entity.type
_entity.pdbx_description
1 polymer ?
#
loop_
_entity_poly.entity_id
_entity_poly.type
_entity_poly.pdbx_seq_one_letter_code
_entity_poly.pdbx_strand_id
1 'polypeptide(L)'
;MAIESGFLDELRARTPLFSVVGRRVKLARSGRNWKGCCPFHGEKTPSFYVYDDHFHCFGCGVHGDVISFVMQMEGKSFPEAVEELASAAGLDVPKDTRRSQEEVAHTRSLGDVLDLVQEIWAAALYTSAGRAGLDYLLGRGLTHDTIRSFGLGWAGDGRGSLTTALAAKGVTPHMMAEAGLMRLDEDGQPKGELFWGRVTFPIRDRKGRLVSFGGRILGDGQPKYLNGPETALFSKRRLLFGLDRARAAVRAPRPKGAPVTDLVVVEGYMDVIALHQAGFGGAVAPLGTALTPEQLDVLWQVDRAPVLCFDGDSAGRRAAARAAETALPLLKDERSLRLCLLPDGEDPDSLVRTRGAQAVADLFASASPLSDVLFDLLAGGISNPGPEERAALRRKLVEAAALIPEKTLGAEYRSTLLDRFFETFRRKKGAGFGGKPSLGGGGSSRVPQNTQSSHVDPVRERQRILLALLLRYPELVQEAEEALCRLSLPDDYSDLRAMLLDLSAEGLLPEDGKTLLDVLAGREEEALAHSVLTEGPLPLNLEEKDTSLAVAIRTQWWHFYGLLNFGQFQKEVEQEVARFAQDGADMAEWKRLQPRLEALAALRRGETGE
;
A
#
# COMPACT_ATOMS: atom_id res chain seq x y z
N MET A 1 0.73 34.98 13.67
CA MET A 1 0.26 35.50 14.97
C MET A 1 1.41 35.35 15.95
N ALA A 2 2.00 36.46 16.40
CA ALA A 2 3.01 36.42 17.46
C ALA A 2 2.30 36.77 18.76
N ILE A 3 1.79 35.76 19.45
CA ILE A 3 1.32 35.95 20.83
C ILE A 3 2.57 36.05 21.70
N GLU A 4 2.70 37.12 22.47
CA GLU A 4 3.86 37.31 23.34
C GLU A 4 4.02 36.11 24.30
N SER A 5 5.26 35.62 24.46
CA SER A 5 5.55 34.45 25.29
C SER A 5 5.08 34.65 26.74
N GLY A 6 5.14 35.88 27.26
CA GLY A 6 4.66 36.22 28.60
C GLY A 6 3.16 35.99 28.81
N PHE A 7 2.31 36.26 27.80
CA PHE A 7 0.88 35.99 27.90
C PHE A 7 0.57 34.49 27.91
N LEU A 8 1.28 33.72 27.07
CA LEU A 8 1.10 32.26 27.05
C LEU A 8 1.51 31.62 28.38
N ASP A 9 2.54 32.15 29.03
CA ASP A 9 2.98 31.67 30.34
C ASP A 9 1.98 32.03 31.45
N GLU A 10 1.40 33.24 31.43
CA GLU A 10 0.31 33.61 32.34
C GLU A 10 -0.94 32.75 32.12
N LEU A 11 -1.27 32.49 30.86
CA LEU A 11 -2.41 31.64 30.51
C LEU A 11 -2.24 30.21 31.05
N ARG A 12 -1.06 29.61 30.88
CA ARG A 12 -0.73 28.29 31.43
C ARG A 12 -0.82 28.28 32.95
N ALA A 13 -0.33 29.32 33.62
CA ALA A 13 -0.40 29.43 35.08
C ALA A 13 -1.84 29.50 35.61
N ARG A 14 -2.76 30.14 34.88
CA ARG A 14 -4.18 30.25 35.26
C ARG A 14 -5.06 29.09 34.79
N THR A 15 -4.53 28.21 33.93
CA THR A 15 -5.26 27.02 33.44
C THR A 15 -4.54 25.73 33.82
N PRO A 16 -4.63 25.29 35.09
CA PRO A 16 -4.02 24.04 35.52
C PRO A 16 -4.47 22.86 34.66
N LEU A 17 -3.51 22.13 34.12
CA LEU A 17 -3.74 21.06 33.15
C LEU A 17 -4.71 19.99 33.68
N PHE A 18 -4.58 19.63 34.97
CA PHE A 18 -5.49 18.74 35.66
C PHE A 18 -6.97 19.18 35.54
N SER A 19 -7.25 20.47 35.72
CA SER A 19 -8.62 21.00 35.69
C SER A 19 -9.22 20.95 34.30
N VAL A 20 -8.41 21.10 33.25
CA VAL A 20 -8.85 21.05 31.85
C VAL A 20 -9.07 19.59 31.43
N VAL A 21 -8.10 18.71 31.69
CA VAL A 21 -8.20 17.28 31.36
C VAL A 21 -9.32 16.60 32.16
N GLY A 22 -9.46 16.93 33.45
CA GLY A 22 -10.44 16.34 34.36
C GLY A 22 -11.90 16.56 33.97
N ARG A 23 -12.19 17.53 33.07
CA ARG A 23 -13.53 17.72 32.48
C ARG A 23 -13.91 16.61 31.50
N ARG A 24 -12.91 15.96 30.89
CA ARG A 24 -13.10 14.98 29.80
C ARG A 24 -12.75 13.56 30.24
N VAL A 25 -11.77 13.42 31.15
CA VAL A 25 -11.24 12.14 31.59
C VAL A 25 -11.36 12.02 33.09
N LYS A 26 -11.82 10.85 33.58
CA LYS A 26 -11.79 10.54 34.99
C LYS A 26 -10.35 10.28 35.43
N LEU A 27 -9.79 11.22 36.18
CA LEU A 27 -8.42 11.14 36.71
C LEU A 27 -8.41 10.63 38.14
N ALA A 28 -7.46 9.73 38.44
CA ALA A 28 -7.14 9.24 39.77
C ALA A 28 -5.77 9.75 40.21
N ARG A 29 -5.58 9.94 41.52
CA ARG A 29 -4.33 10.46 42.07
C ARG A 29 -3.25 9.36 42.07
N SER A 30 -2.07 9.68 41.56
CA SER A 30 -0.93 8.78 41.46
C SER A 30 0.33 9.49 41.97
N GLY A 31 0.52 9.48 43.29
CA GLY A 31 1.57 10.24 43.97
C GLY A 31 1.33 11.75 43.86
N ARG A 32 2.30 12.47 43.27
CA ARG A 32 2.20 13.92 43.01
C ARG A 32 1.40 14.25 41.74
N ASN A 33 1.21 13.28 40.84
CA ASN A 33 0.59 13.49 39.54
C ASN A 33 -0.79 12.83 39.46
N TRP A 34 -1.43 12.94 38.30
CA TRP A 34 -2.73 12.34 38.03
C TRP A 34 -2.64 11.33 36.89
N LYS A 35 -3.51 10.31 36.92
CA LYS A 35 -3.53 9.22 35.95
C LYS A 35 -4.95 8.87 35.52
N GLY A 36 -5.17 8.60 34.23
CA GLY A 36 -6.47 8.19 33.68
C GLY A 36 -6.32 7.34 32.42
N CYS A 37 -7.45 6.95 31.83
CA CYS A 37 -7.46 6.35 30.48
C CYS A 37 -7.29 7.46 29.45
N CYS A 38 -6.47 7.21 28.43
CA CYS A 38 -6.22 8.20 27.39
C CYS A 38 -7.50 8.59 26.65
N PRO A 39 -7.75 9.90 26.43
CA PRO A 39 -8.87 10.33 25.62
C PRO A 39 -8.58 10.29 24.11
N PHE A 40 -7.32 10.09 23.72
CA PHE A 40 -6.87 10.11 22.32
C PHE A 40 -6.82 8.73 21.67
N HIS A 41 -6.84 7.65 22.45
CA HIS A 41 -6.94 6.28 21.96
C HIS A 41 -7.76 5.42 22.94
N GLY A 42 -8.43 4.39 22.44
CA GLY A 42 -9.29 3.54 23.25
C GLY A 42 -8.50 2.51 24.06
N GLU A 43 -8.34 2.73 25.36
CA GLU A 43 -7.72 1.77 26.29
C GLU A 43 -8.58 1.52 27.53
N LYS A 44 -8.44 0.33 28.13
CA LYS A 44 -9.13 -0.05 29.37
C LYS A 44 -8.28 0.15 30.63
N THR A 45 -6.96 0.17 30.47
CA THR A 45 -5.99 0.37 31.54
C THR A 45 -5.50 1.81 31.50
N PRO A 46 -5.51 2.54 32.64
CA PRO A 46 -4.98 3.90 32.67
C PRO A 46 -3.50 3.94 32.21
N SER A 47 -3.19 4.67 31.15
CA SER A 47 -1.80 4.95 30.72
C SER A 47 -1.53 6.44 30.49
N PHE A 48 -2.53 7.30 30.65
CA PHE A 48 -2.45 8.75 30.50
C PHE A 48 -2.07 9.42 31.82
N TYR A 49 -0.90 10.06 31.85
CA TYR A 49 -0.40 10.80 33.01
C TYR A 49 -0.48 12.30 32.77
N VAL A 50 -0.93 13.03 33.80
CA VAL A 50 -1.02 14.49 33.81
C VAL A 50 -0.12 15.01 34.93
N TYR A 51 0.91 15.76 34.53
CA TYR A 51 1.82 16.51 35.38
C TYR A 51 1.32 17.96 35.50
N ASP A 52 2.04 18.79 36.26
CA ASP A 52 1.64 20.19 36.48
C ASP A 52 1.76 21.04 35.19
N ASP A 53 2.74 20.76 34.35
CA ASP A 53 3.10 21.51 33.14
C ASP A 53 2.72 20.80 31.83
N HIS A 54 2.75 19.45 31.81
CA HIS A 54 2.52 18.66 30.60
C HIS A 54 1.73 17.36 30.87
N PHE A 55 1.23 16.73 29.82
CA PHE A 55 0.68 15.37 29.86
C PHE A 55 1.51 14.44 28.97
N HIS A 56 1.48 13.15 29.31
CA HIS A 56 2.07 12.09 28.49
C HIS A 56 1.27 10.80 28.62
N CYS A 57 1.02 10.15 27.49
CA CYS A 57 0.40 8.84 27.45
C CYS A 57 1.42 7.74 27.15
N PHE A 58 1.61 6.80 28.08
CA PHE A 58 2.54 5.68 27.87
C PHE A 58 2.00 4.59 26.92
N GLY A 59 0.69 4.56 26.65
CA GLY A 59 0.10 3.64 25.69
C GLY A 59 0.31 4.05 24.22
N CYS A 60 0.08 5.32 23.87
CA CYS A 60 0.14 5.79 22.47
C CYS A 60 1.20 6.85 22.18
N GLY A 61 1.93 7.33 23.20
CA GLY A 61 3.01 8.31 23.05
C GLY A 61 2.57 9.77 22.87
N VAL A 62 1.25 10.07 22.93
CA VAL A 62 0.77 11.45 22.83
C VAL A 62 1.23 12.27 24.04
N HIS A 63 1.74 13.47 23.77
CA HIS A 63 2.29 14.39 24.76
C HIS A 63 1.94 15.84 24.40
N GLY A 64 1.96 16.74 25.38
CA GLY A 64 1.73 18.16 25.16
C GLY A 64 1.39 18.94 26.42
N ASP A 65 1.09 20.22 26.24
CA ASP A 65 0.62 21.13 27.29
C ASP A 65 -0.91 21.33 27.24
N VAL A 66 -1.43 22.24 28.06
CA VAL A 66 -2.87 22.52 28.15
C VAL A 66 -3.48 23.02 26.85
N ILE A 67 -2.72 23.82 26.08
CA ILE A 67 -3.15 24.34 24.79
C ILE A 67 -3.19 23.20 23.78
N SER A 68 -2.13 22.39 23.73
CA SER A 68 -2.02 21.22 22.86
C SER A 68 -3.14 20.21 23.14
N PHE A 69 -3.51 20.02 24.40
CA PHE A 69 -4.63 19.15 24.79
C PHE A 69 -5.96 19.63 24.18
N VAL A 70 -6.29 20.92 24.33
CA VAL A 70 -7.53 21.49 23.77
C VAL A 70 -7.53 21.43 22.25
N MET A 71 -6.41 21.77 21.61
CA MET A 71 -6.25 21.68 20.16
C MET A 71 -6.51 20.26 19.64
N GLN A 72 -5.91 19.25 20.27
CA GLN A 72 -6.04 17.86 19.83
C GLN A 72 -7.41 17.27 20.16
N MET A 73 -7.98 17.60 21.33
CA MET A 73 -9.29 17.08 21.76
C MET A 73 -10.45 17.68 20.98
N GLU A 74 -10.37 18.96 20.62
CA GLU A 74 -11.47 19.72 20.03
C GLU A 74 -11.24 20.06 18.55
N GLY A 75 -10.07 19.70 18.01
CA GLY A 75 -9.70 20.02 16.64
C GLY A 75 -9.55 21.52 16.38
N LYS A 76 -9.24 22.29 17.44
CA LYS A 76 -9.07 23.75 17.40
C LYS A 76 -7.67 24.13 16.90
N SER A 77 -7.59 25.22 16.17
CA SER A 77 -6.33 25.88 15.86
C SER A 77 -5.72 26.51 17.12
N PHE A 78 -4.42 26.81 17.08
CA PHE A 78 -3.72 27.41 18.21
C PHE A 78 -4.37 28.71 18.73
N PRO A 79 -4.79 29.68 17.89
CA PRO A 79 -5.49 30.87 18.37
C PRO A 79 -6.83 30.58 19.03
N GLU A 80 -7.63 29.67 18.45
CA GLU A 80 -8.94 29.29 19.00
C GLU A 80 -8.80 28.62 20.38
N ALA A 81 -7.79 27.77 20.55
CA ALA A 81 -7.50 27.13 21.84
C ALA A 81 -7.02 28.13 22.89
N VAL A 82 -6.20 29.13 22.49
CA VAL A 82 -5.75 30.21 23.36
C VAL A 82 -6.91 31.11 23.80
N GLU A 83 -7.80 31.49 22.87
CA GLU A 83 -8.98 32.31 23.18
C GLU A 83 -9.94 31.62 24.15
N GLU A 84 -10.20 30.33 23.96
CA GLU A 84 -11.06 29.56 24.87
C GLU A 84 -10.46 29.45 26.27
N LEU A 85 -9.18 29.09 26.35
CA LEU A 85 -8.50 28.97 27.64
C LEU A 85 -8.42 30.32 28.34
N ALA A 86 -8.19 31.41 27.61
CA ALA A 86 -8.14 32.75 28.15
C ALA A 86 -9.52 33.20 28.66
N SER A 87 -10.59 32.96 27.88
CA SER A 87 -11.96 33.21 28.30
C SER A 87 -12.33 32.44 29.56
N ALA A 88 -11.97 31.15 29.63
CA ALA A 88 -12.20 30.31 30.81
C ALA A 88 -11.39 30.75 32.04
N ALA A 89 -10.23 31.39 31.83
CA ALA A 89 -9.35 31.92 32.86
C ALA A 89 -9.63 33.39 33.24
N GLY A 90 -10.61 34.04 32.60
CA GLY A 90 -10.89 35.46 32.76
C GLY A 90 -9.72 36.35 32.32
N LEU A 91 -8.94 35.91 31.33
CA LEU A 91 -7.85 36.65 30.71
C LEU A 91 -8.32 37.24 29.39
N ASP A 92 -8.02 38.52 29.18
CA ASP A 92 -8.17 39.14 27.86
C ASP A 92 -6.93 38.81 27.02
N VAL A 93 -7.14 38.10 25.91
CA VAL A 93 -6.06 37.86 24.93
C VAL A 93 -5.61 39.21 24.37
N PRO A 94 -4.31 39.55 24.41
CA PRO A 94 -3.79 40.76 23.80
C PRO A 94 -4.17 40.80 22.33
N LYS A 95 -5.12 41.68 22.00
CA LYS A 95 -5.55 41.93 20.63
C LYS A 95 -4.51 42.82 19.99
N ASP A 96 -3.87 42.34 18.93
CA ASP A 96 -3.07 43.19 18.04
C ASP A 96 -3.93 44.39 17.62
N THR A 97 -3.46 45.60 17.90
CA THR A 97 -4.21 46.87 17.85
C THR A 97 -4.54 47.35 16.43
N ARG A 98 -4.83 46.42 15.52
CA ARG A 98 -5.17 46.69 14.12
C ARG A 98 -6.47 46.07 13.62
N ARG A 99 -7.24 45.35 14.44
CA ARG A 99 -8.59 44.92 14.03
C ARG A 99 -9.55 44.85 15.19
N SER A 100 -10.49 45.79 15.25
CA SER A 100 -11.55 45.80 16.25
C SER A 100 -12.48 44.60 16.04
N GLN A 101 -13.10 44.11 17.11
CA GLN A 101 -14.08 43.01 17.03
C GLN A 101 -15.31 43.36 16.16
N GLU A 102 -15.53 44.64 15.85
CA GLU A 102 -16.51 45.11 14.87
C GLU A 102 -16.05 44.89 13.41
N GLU A 103 -14.74 44.96 13.12
CA GLU A 103 -14.18 44.58 11.82
C GLU A 103 -14.14 43.06 11.63
N VAL A 104 -14.06 42.27 12.69
CA VAL A 104 -14.20 40.80 12.62
C VAL A 104 -15.64 40.42 12.24
N ALA A 105 -16.64 41.22 12.65
CA ALA A 105 -18.03 41.06 12.21
C ALA A 105 -18.27 41.55 10.76
N HIS A 106 -17.32 42.27 10.15
CA HIS A 106 -17.40 42.80 8.77
C HIS A 106 -16.35 42.27 7.79
N THR A 107 -15.38 41.47 8.26
CA THR A 107 -14.40 40.82 7.38
C THR A 107 -14.99 39.48 6.96
N ARG A 108 -15.48 39.39 5.72
CA ARG A 108 -15.89 38.09 5.16
C ARG A 108 -14.76 37.09 5.29
N SER A 109 -15.10 35.88 5.72
CA SER A 109 -14.16 34.77 5.71
C SER A 109 -13.79 34.42 4.27
N LEU A 110 -12.65 33.75 4.07
CA LEU A 110 -12.28 33.25 2.75
C LEU A 110 -13.35 32.29 2.19
N GLY A 111 -14.04 31.53 3.05
CA GLY A 111 -15.17 30.69 2.66
C GLY A 111 -16.33 31.49 2.08
N ASP A 112 -16.72 32.59 2.73
CA ASP A 112 -17.79 33.46 2.24
C ASP A 112 -17.46 34.06 0.87
N VAL A 113 -16.18 34.44 0.66
CA VAL A 113 -15.71 34.93 -0.65
C VAL A 113 -15.86 33.86 -1.72
N LEU A 114 -15.45 32.62 -1.42
CA LEU A 114 -15.55 31.50 -2.36
C LEU A 114 -17.02 31.15 -2.67
N ASP A 115 -17.91 31.17 -1.68
CA ASP A 115 -19.34 30.88 -1.88
C ASP A 115 -20.00 31.94 -2.77
N LEU A 116 -19.69 33.22 -2.57
CA LEU A 116 -20.14 34.30 -3.45
C LEU A 116 -19.64 34.13 -4.89
N VAL A 117 -18.39 33.68 -5.06
CA VAL A 117 -17.80 33.41 -6.38
C VAL A 117 -18.49 32.23 -7.05
N GLN A 118 -18.78 31.16 -6.30
CA GLN A 118 -19.52 30.01 -6.79
C GLN A 118 -20.91 30.42 -7.29
N GLU A 119 -21.63 31.24 -6.52
CA GLU A 119 -22.95 31.77 -6.91
C GLU A 119 -22.87 32.50 -8.26
N ILE A 120 -21.91 33.43 -8.40
CA ILE A 120 -21.70 34.22 -9.61
C ILE A 120 -21.35 33.32 -10.80
N TRP A 121 -20.38 32.41 -10.66
CA TRP A 121 -19.94 31.55 -11.76
C TRP A 121 -20.98 30.50 -12.15
N ALA A 122 -21.72 29.94 -11.19
CA ALA A 122 -22.82 29.02 -11.48
C ALA A 122 -23.93 29.71 -12.27
N ALA A 123 -24.29 30.95 -11.91
CA ALA A 123 -25.24 31.74 -12.69
C ALA A 123 -24.70 32.09 -14.09
N ALA A 124 -23.43 32.51 -14.16
CA ALA A 124 -22.78 32.90 -15.43
C ALA A 124 -22.78 31.77 -16.47
N LEU A 125 -22.70 30.50 -16.05
CA LEU A 125 -22.75 29.33 -16.93
C LEU A 125 -24.02 29.27 -17.80
N TYR A 126 -25.13 29.79 -17.28
CA TYR A 126 -26.43 29.78 -17.97
C TYR A 126 -26.72 31.07 -18.76
N THR A 127 -25.75 31.97 -18.84
CA THR A 127 -25.84 33.19 -19.66
C THR A 127 -25.22 32.99 -21.04
N SER A 128 -25.34 33.98 -21.93
CA SER A 128 -24.66 33.96 -23.22
C SER A 128 -23.14 33.81 -23.10
N ALA A 129 -22.53 34.39 -22.06
CA ALA A 129 -21.10 34.31 -21.81
C ALA A 129 -20.64 32.89 -21.45
N GLY A 130 -21.48 32.10 -20.76
CA GLY A 130 -21.17 30.74 -20.33
C GLY A 130 -21.58 29.65 -21.33
N ARG A 131 -22.20 30.02 -22.46
CA ARG A 131 -22.82 29.05 -23.39
C ARG A 131 -21.87 27.98 -23.86
N ALA A 132 -20.64 28.34 -24.25
CA ALA A 132 -19.63 27.38 -24.68
C ALA A 132 -19.25 26.38 -23.56
N GLY A 133 -19.17 26.84 -22.30
CA GLY A 133 -18.94 25.99 -21.14
C GLY A 133 -20.11 25.04 -20.88
N LEU A 134 -21.33 25.53 -20.98
CA LEU A 134 -22.53 24.70 -20.83
C LEU A 134 -22.62 23.65 -21.94
N ASP A 135 -22.42 24.04 -23.21
CA ASP A 135 -22.42 23.13 -24.35
C ASP A 135 -21.34 22.05 -24.22
N TYR A 136 -20.15 22.42 -23.73
CA TYR A 136 -19.10 21.48 -23.42
C TYR A 136 -19.53 20.45 -22.35
N LEU A 137 -20.12 20.91 -21.23
CA LEU A 137 -20.57 20.02 -20.14
C LEU A 137 -21.70 19.08 -20.59
N LEU A 138 -22.68 19.61 -21.32
CA LEU A 138 -23.76 18.82 -21.91
C LEU A 138 -23.24 17.84 -22.98
N GLY A 139 -22.24 18.25 -23.79
CA GLY A 139 -21.56 17.38 -24.75
C GLY A 139 -20.76 16.26 -24.10
N ARG A 140 -20.34 16.43 -22.84
CA ARG A 140 -19.81 15.33 -22.00
C ARG A 140 -20.90 14.45 -21.39
N GLY A 141 -22.17 14.70 -21.67
CA GLY A 141 -23.29 13.89 -21.19
C GLY A 141 -23.73 14.22 -19.76
N LEU A 142 -23.28 15.34 -19.19
CA LEU A 142 -23.75 15.77 -17.88
C LEU A 142 -25.16 16.36 -17.97
N THR A 143 -26.02 15.99 -17.02
CA THR A 143 -27.36 16.56 -16.90
C THR A 143 -27.31 17.93 -16.22
N HIS A 144 -28.33 18.77 -16.47
CA HIS A 144 -28.47 20.03 -15.74
C HIS A 144 -28.57 19.86 -14.22
N ASP A 145 -29.15 18.75 -13.76
CA ASP A 145 -29.21 18.41 -12.33
C ASP A 145 -27.81 18.16 -11.77
N THR A 146 -27.01 17.33 -12.45
CA THR A 146 -25.62 17.07 -12.07
C THR A 146 -24.77 18.34 -12.09
N ILE A 147 -24.90 19.17 -13.12
CA ILE A 147 -24.21 20.46 -13.25
C ILE A 147 -24.53 21.36 -12.04
N ARG A 148 -25.82 21.49 -11.69
CA ARG A 148 -26.27 22.30 -10.53
C ARG A 148 -25.83 21.69 -9.20
N SER A 149 -25.99 20.38 -9.05
CA SER A 149 -25.65 19.64 -7.83
C SER A 149 -24.17 19.82 -7.50
N PHE A 150 -23.27 19.65 -8.46
CA PHE A 150 -21.83 19.88 -8.26
C PHE A 150 -21.45 21.38 -8.19
N GLY A 151 -22.38 22.27 -8.51
CA GLY A 151 -22.17 23.72 -8.51
C GLY A 151 -21.18 24.18 -9.57
N LEU A 152 -21.14 23.49 -10.72
CA LEU A 152 -20.25 23.83 -11.82
C LEU A 152 -20.60 25.22 -12.38
N GLY A 153 -19.58 25.95 -12.81
CA GLY A 153 -19.74 27.33 -13.25
C GLY A 153 -18.90 27.70 -14.46
N TRP A 154 -18.98 28.98 -14.84
CA TRP A 154 -18.14 29.60 -15.86
C TRP A 154 -17.43 30.82 -15.28
N ALA A 155 -16.11 30.77 -15.27
CA ALA A 155 -15.28 31.92 -15.00
C ALA A 155 -15.11 32.73 -16.29
N GLY A 156 -15.64 33.96 -16.28
CA GLY A 156 -15.77 34.85 -17.44
C GLY A 156 -14.45 35.16 -18.18
N ASP A 157 -14.48 36.11 -19.09
CA ASP A 157 -13.37 36.38 -20.01
C ASP A 157 -12.11 37.03 -19.40
N GLY A 158 -12.11 37.25 -18.08
CA GLY A 158 -10.97 37.80 -17.34
C GLY A 158 -10.82 39.31 -17.44
N ARG A 159 -11.83 40.02 -17.95
CA ARG A 159 -11.82 41.49 -18.09
C ARG A 159 -12.30 42.24 -16.82
N GLY A 160 -12.17 41.61 -15.65
CA GLY A 160 -12.52 42.20 -14.36
C GLY A 160 -13.98 42.06 -13.96
N SER A 161 -14.79 41.32 -14.72
CA SER A 161 -16.22 41.11 -14.44
C SER A 161 -16.48 40.54 -13.04
N LEU A 162 -15.63 39.62 -12.57
CA LEU A 162 -15.76 39.03 -11.25
C LEU A 162 -15.39 40.06 -10.18
N THR A 163 -14.30 40.79 -10.38
CA THR A 163 -13.85 41.85 -9.47
C THR A 163 -14.92 42.93 -9.31
N THR A 164 -15.56 43.38 -10.39
CA THR A 164 -16.65 44.36 -10.33
C THR A 164 -17.86 43.81 -9.58
N ALA A 165 -18.28 42.57 -9.88
CA ALA A 165 -19.43 41.95 -9.21
C ALA A 165 -19.20 41.76 -7.69
N LEU A 166 -17.98 41.39 -7.30
CA LEU A 166 -17.58 41.18 -5.92
C LEU A 166 -17.33 42.49 -5.15
N ALA A 167 -16.83 43.52 -5.82
CA ALA A 167 -16.67 44.85 -5.24
C ALA A 167 -18.02 45.41 -4.76
N ALA A 168 -19.09 45.23 -5.53
CA ALA A 168 -20.44 45.62 -5.13
C ALA A 168 -20.96 44.86 -3.89
N LYS A 169 -20.43 43.66 -3.63
CA LYS A 169 -20.69 42.92 -2.41
C LYS A 169 -19.77 43.35 -1.27
N GLY A 170 -18.70 44.10 -1.50
CA GLY A 170 -17.72 44.50 -0.47
C GLY A 170 -16.57 43.51 -0.30
N VAL A 171 -16.23 42.79 -1.38
CA VAL A 171 -15.06 41.91 -1.44
C VAL A 171 -13.95 42.63 -2.22
N THR A 172 -12.77 42.74 -1.63
CA THR A 172 -11.64 43.44 -2.24
C THR A 172 -10.77 42.50 -3.08
N PRO A 173 -9.98 43.03 -4.05
CA PRO A 173 -9.03 42.23 -4.82
C PRO A 173 -8.03 41.46 -3.94
N HIS A 174 -7.65 42.01 -2.78
CA HIS A 174 -6.75 41.34 -1.84
C HIS A 174 -7.41 40.11 -1.20
N MET A 175 -8.68 40.21 -0.80
CA MET A 175 -9.44 39.05 -0.29
C MET A 175 -9.60 37.97 -1.37
N MET A 176 -9.79 38.37 -2.62
CA MET A 176 -9.82 37.43 -3.75
C MET A 176 -8.46 36.74 -3.97
N ALA A 177 -7.36 37.48 -3.81
CA ALA A 177 -6.00 36.91 -3.86
C ALA A 177 -5.74 35.92 -2.73
N GLU A 178 -6.11 36.25 -1.49
CA GLU A 178 -6.00 35.33 -0.33
C GLU A 178 -6.85 34.06 -0.52
N ALA A 179 -8.01 34.18 -1.18
CA ALA A 179 -8.86 33.05 -1.55
C ALA A 179 -8.34 32.26 -2.77
N GLY A 180 -7.23 32.66 -3.38
CA GLY A 180 -6.62 31.97 -4.52
C GLY A 180 -7.34 32.19 -5.85
N LEU A 181 -8.07 33.30 -6.00
CA LEU A 181 -8.86 33.62 -7.20
C LEU A 181 -8.15 34.59 -8.16
N MET A 182 -7.02 35.16 -7.74
CA MET A 182 -6.25 36.15 -8.50
C MET A 182 -4.84 35.63 -8.81
N ARG A 183 -4.33 36.00 -9.98
CA ARG A 183 -2.90 36.00 -10.27
C ARG A 183 -2.25 37.14 -9.49
N LEU A 184 -1.05 36.89 -8.99
CA LEU A 184 -0.23 37.90 -8.32
C LEU A 184 0.86 38.39 -9.27
N ASP A 185 1.30 39.62 -9.11
CA ASP A 185 2.52 40.14 -9.74
C ASP A 185 3.76 39.80 -8.90
N GLU A 186 4.92 40.35 -9.29
CA GLU A 186 6.21 40.10 -8.64
C GLU A 186 6.26 40.63 -7.19
N ASP A 187 5.47 41.67 -6.90
CA ASP A 187 5.34 42.28 -5.57
C ASP A 187 4.24 41.64 -4.72
N GLY A 188 3.63 40.55 -5.23
CA GLY A 188 2.54 39.83 -4.56
C GLY A 188 1.18 40.53 -4.63
N GLN A 189 1.03 41.57 -5.46
CA GLN A 189 -0.22 42.31 -5.60
C GLN A 189 -1.18 41.65 -6.60
N PRO A 190 -2.51 41.78 -6.42
CA PRO A 190 -3.49 41.20 -7.33
C PRO A 190 -3.40 41.80 -8.75
N LYS A 191 -3.01 40.99 -9.73
CA LYS A 191 -2.80 41.40 -11.14
C LYS A 191 -3.99 41.12 -12.05
N GLY A 192 -4.81 40.13 -11.72
CA GLY A 192 -6.02 39.80 -12.48
C GLY A 192 -6.61 38.44 -12.13
N GLU A 193 -7.80 38.15 -12.64
CA GLU A 193 -8.51 36.90 -12.36
C GLU A 193 -7.67 35.68 -12.79
N LEU A 194 -7.68 34.61 -11.99
CA LEU A 194 -6.89 33.39 -12.24
C LEU A 194 -7.60 32.41 -13.16
N PHE A 195 -8.90 32.20 -12.95
CA PHE A 195 -9.69 31.14 -13.59
C PHE A 195 -10.35 31.56 -14.91
N TRP A 196 -10.06 32.74 -15.43
CA TRP A 196 -10.73 33.29 -16.62
C TRP A 196 -10.77 32.32 -17.80
N GLY A 197 -11.89 32.32 -18.53
CA GLY A 197 -12.14 31.51 -19.71
C GLY A 197 -12.30 30.01 -19.41
N ARG A 198 -12.68 29.63 -18.18
CA ARG A 198 -12.72 28.23 -17.74
C ARG A 198 -14.09 27.82 -17.23
N VAL A 199 -14.43 26.56 -17.49
CA VAL A 199 -15.44 25.84 -16.72
C VAL A 199 -14.87 25.55 -15.33
N THR A 200 -15.60 25.89 -14.29
CA THR A 200 -15.12 25.81 -12.91
C THR A 200 -15.71 24.61 -12.16
N PHE A 201 -14.86 23.98 -11.35
CA PHE A 201 -15.15 22.80 -10.54
C PHE A 201 -14.92 23.15 -9.07
N PRO A 202 -15.98 23.37 -8.28
CA PRO A 202 -15.85 23.73 -6.87
C PRO A 202 -15.21 22.59 -6.06
N ILE A 203 -14.16 22.89 -5.30
CA ILE A 203 -13.44 21.90 -4.47
C ILE A 203 -13.83 22.10 -3.01
N ARG A 204 -14.34 21.03 -2.39
CA ARG A 204 -14.85 21.05 -1.02
C ARG A 204 -13.94 20.27 -0.06
N ASP A 205 -13.92 20.69 1.20
CA ASP A 205 -13.28 19.92 2.27
C ASP A 205 -14.11 18.71 2.71
N ARG A 206 -13.60 17.90 3.64
CA ARG A 206 -14.30 16.73 4.21
C ARG A 206 -15.65 17.02 4.87
N LYS A 207 -15.97 18.29 5.16
CA LYS A 207 -17.24 18.76 5.74
C LYS A 207 -18.17 19.35 4.68
N GLY A 208 -17.77 19.39 3.40
CA GLY A 208 -18.55 19.97 2.30
C GLY A 208 -18.37 21.49 2.14
N ARG A 209 -17.49 22.12 2.92
CA ARG A 209 -17.23 23.57 2.81
C ARG A 209 -16.38 23.84 1.58
N LEU A 210 -16.72 24.89 0.83
CA LEU A 210 -15.94 25.28 -0.35
C LEU A 210 -14.58 25.85 0.09
N VAL A 211 -13.51 25.35 -0.51
CA VAL A 211 -12.14 25.74 -0.14
C VAL A 211 -11.28 26.19 -1.31
N SER A 212 -11.63 25.80 -2.54
CA SER A 212 -10.95 26.24 -3.75
C SER A 212 -11.78 25.90 -5.00
N PHE A 213 -11.19 26.14 -6.17
CA PHE A 213 -11.74 25.75 -7.47
C PHE A 213 -10.69 25.04 -8.32
N GLY A 214 -11.14 24.07 -9.10
CA GLY A 214 -10.50 23.64 -10.34
C GLY A 214 -11.10 24.40 -11.53
N GLY A 215 -10.37 24.48 -12.63
CA GLY A 215 -10.80 25.17 -13.83
C GLY A 215 -10.28 24.51 -15.11
N ARG A 216 -11.17 24.23 -16.05
CA ARG A 216 -10.83 23.72 -17.39
C ARG A 216 -11.03 24.79 -18.44
N ILE A 217 -9.97 25.12 -19.18
CA ILE A 217 -10.06 26.03 -20.32
C ILE A 217 -10.67 25.32 -21.53
N LEU A 218 -11.40 26.07 -22.35
CA LEU A 218 -11.92 25.61 -23.63
C LEU A 218 -11.02 26.14 -24.74
N GLY A 219 -10.67 25.29 -25.72
CA GLY A 219 -9.72 25.63 -26.79
C GLY A 219 -8.26 25.32 -26.43
N ASP A 220 -7.32 26.05 -27.05
CA ASP A 220 -5.90 25.70 -27.09
C ASP A 220 -5.06 26.29 -25.94
N GLY A 221 -5.69 26.95 -24.97
CA GLY A 221 -5.00 27.54 -23.83
C GLY A 221 -4.36 26.49 -22.92
N GLN A 222 -3.21 26.84 -22.32
CA GLN A 222 -2.49 25.98 -21.38
C GLN A 222 -2.38 26.63 -19.98
N PRO A 223 -2.40 25.84 -18.89
CA PRO A 223 -2.67 24.40 -18.86
C PRO A 223 -4.16 24.09 -19.09
N LYS A 224 -4.46 22.91 -19.63
CA LYS A 224 -5.85 22.42 -19.87
C LYS A 224 -6.70 22.45 -18.60
N TYR A 225 -6.15 21.95 -17.49
CA TYR A 225 -6.73 22.04 -16.15
C TYR A 225 -5.85 22.87 -15.23
N LEU A 226 -6.48 23.68 -14.39
CA LEU A 226 -5.83 24.54 -13.41
C LEU A 226 -6.50 24.36 -12.06
N ASN A 227 -5.73 24.10 -11.02
CA ASN A 227 -6.22 24.07 -9.63
C ASN A 227 -5.78 25.35 -8.94
N GLY A 228 -6.64 25.89 -8.07
CA GLY A 228 -6.29 27.04 -7.25
C GLY A 228 -4.97 26.85 -6.49
N PRO A 229 -4.26 27.94 -6.15
CA PRO A 229 -3.01 27.85 -5.38
C PRO A 229 -3.29 27.36 -3.96
N GLU A 230 -2.24 26.95 -3.23
CA GLU A 230 -2.36 26.66 -1.79
C GLU A 230 -2.86 27.91 -1.05
N THR A 231 -3.78 27.74 -0.11
CA THR A 231 -4.31 28.82 0.74
C THR A 231 -4.47 28.34 2.18
N ALA A 232 -4.88 29.22 3.09
CA ALA A 232 -5.21 28.81 4.46
C ALA A 232 -6.35 27.77 4.52
N LEU A 233 -7.21 27.70 3.51
CA LEU A 233 -8.33 26.74 3.42
C LEU A 233 -8.01 25.52 2.56
N PHE A 234 -7.05 25.63 1.64
CA PHE A 234 -6.85 24.65 0.58
C PHE A 234 -5.43 24.10 0.54
N SER A 235 -5.33 22.78 0.59
CA SER A 235 -4.08 22.07 0.38
C SER A 235 -4.22 20.88 -0.55
N LYS A 236 -3.59 20.94 -1.73
CA LYS A 236 -3.68 19.92 -2.78
C LYS A 236 -3.22 18.56 -2.28
N ARG A 237 -2.19 18.55 -1.43
CA ARG A 237 -1.58 17.33 -0.88
C ARG A 237 -2.49 16.54 0.06
N ARG A 238 -3.58 17.13 0.56
CA ARG A 238 -4.45 16.49 1.59
C ARG A 238 -5.90 16.35 1.15
N LEU A 239 -6.29 17.07 0.10
CA LEU A 239 -7.66 17.09 -0.39
C LEU A 239 -7.81 16.20 -1.62
N LEU A 240 -8.99 15.59 -1.70
CA LEU A 240 -9.48 14.79 -2.80
C LEU A 240 -10.79 15.42 -3.26
N PHE A 241 -10.93 15.63 -4.58
CA PHE A 241 -12.18 16.10 -5.15
C PHE A 241 -13.29 15.07 -4.94
N GLY A 242 -14.49 15.51 -4.53
CA GLY A 242 -15.65 14.65 -4.31
C GLY A 242 -15.65 13.88 -2.98
N LEU A 243 -14.64 14.03 -2.13
CA LEU A 243 -14.51 13.28 -0.88
C LEU A 243 -15.68 13.50 0.10
N ASP A 244 -16.21 14.71 0.18
CA ASP A 244 -17.39 15.03 1.00
C ASP A 244 -18.59 14.16 0.61
N ARG A 245 -18.83 14.04 -0.71
CA ARG A 245 -19.91 13.23 -1.28
C ARG A 245 -19.64 11.74 -1.14
N ALA A 246 -18.42 11.31 -1.48
CA ALA A 246 -18.01 9.92 -1.38
C ALA A 246 -18.13 9.38 0.04
N ARG A 247 -17.68 10.16 1.03
CA ARG A 247 -17.81 9.77 2.43
C ARG A 247 -19.27 9.63 2.88
N ALA A 248 -20.14 10.52 2.41
CA ALA A 248 -21.58 10.41 2.69
C ALA A 248 -22.18 9.17 2.03
N ALA A 249 -21.82 8.87 0.78
CA ALA A 249 -22.31 7.72 0.03
C ALA A 249 -21.84 6.37 0.61
N VAL A 250 -20.55 6.26 0.97
CA VAL A 250 -19.96 5.04 1.55
C VAL A 250 -20.55 4.73 2.92
N ARG A 251 -20.85 5.77 3.72
CA ARG A 251 -21.37 5.62 5.10
C ARG A 251 -22.90 5.57 5.19
N ALA A 252 -23.62 5.83 4.10
CA ALA A 252 -25.07 5.86 4.11
C ALA A 252 -25.64 4.50 4.55
N PRO A 253 -26.74 4.47 5.33
CA PRO A 253 -27.46 3.24 5.62
C PRO A 253 -27.90 2.56 4.31
N ARG A 254 -27.60 1.27 4.17
CA ARG A 254 -27.90 0.52 2.94
C ARG A 254 -29.08 -0.44 3.17
N PRO A 255 -29.96 -0.62 2.16
CA PRO A 255 -30.95 -1.68 2.17
C PRO A 255 -30.27 -3.05 2.36
N LYS A 256 -30.94 -3.96 3.06
CA LYS A 256 -30.42 -5.32 3.29
C LYS A 256 -30.23 -6.03 1.94
N GLY A 257 -29.01 -6.48 1.67
CA GLY A 257 -28.65 -7.15 0.41
C GLY A 257 -28.17 -6.22 -0.70
N ALA A 258 -28.15 -4.90 -0.52
CA ALA A 258 -27.53 -3.99 -1.48
C ALA A 258 -25.99 -4.11 -1.43
N PRO A 259 -25.30 -4.03 -2.58
CA PRO A 259 -23.84 -4.07 -2.64
C PRO A 259 -23.20 -2.94 -1.81
N VAL A 260 -21.94 -3.13 -1.45
CA VAL A 260 -21.15 -2.08 -0.79
C VAL A 260 -20.83 -1.01 -1.80
N THR A 261 -21.03 0.26 -1.41
CA THR A 261 -20.52 1.39 -2.18
C THR A 261 -19.01 1.42 -2.00
N ASP A 262 -18.26 1.03 -3.03
CA ASP A 262 -16.81 1.12 -3.03
C ASP A 262 -16.36 2.59 -3.04
N LEU A 263 -15.28 2.89 -2.31
CA LEU A 263 -14.53 4.14 -2.50
C LEU A 263 -13.61 3.96 -3.70
N VAL A 264 -13.84 4.73 -4.77
CA VAL A 264 -13.10 4.61 -6.03
C VAL A 264 -12.33 5.90 -6.29
N VAL A 265 -11.03 5.78 -6.52
CA VAL A 265 -10.16 6.89 -6.89
C VAL A 265 -9.94 6.86 -8.40
N VAL A 266 -10.28 7.94 -9.07
CA VAL A 266 -10.08 8.15 -10.52
C VAL A 266 -9.18 9.37 -10.77
N GLU A 267 -8.80 9.63 -12.01
CA GLU A 267 -7.79 10.64 -12.34
C GLU A 267 -8.30 12.09 -12.27
N GLY A 268 -9.53 12.35 -12.70
CA GLY A 268 -9.99 13.71 -12.95
C GLY A 268 -11.37 14.09 -12.41
N TYR A 269 -11.64 15.39 -12.44
CA TYR A 269 -12.94 15.97 -12.06
C TYR A 269 -14.11 15.37 -12.84
N MET A 270 -13.94 15.24 -14.16
CA MET A 270 -15.00 14.77 -15.05
C MET A 270 -15.34 13.31 -14.76
N ASP A 271 -14.34 12.48 -14.47
CA ASP A 271 -14.53 11.07 -14.14
C ASP A 271 -15.34 10.93 -12.85
N VAL A 272 -15.01 11.71 -11.81
CA VAL A 272 -15.79 11.75 -10.57
C VAL A 272 -17.22 12.17 -10.84
N ILE A 273 -17.44 13.27 -11.58
CA ILE A 273 -18.79 13.79 -11.82
C ILE A 273 -19.63 12.80 -12.64
N ALA A 274 -19.03 12.19 -13.68
CA ALA A 274 -19.68 11.19 -14.52
C ALA A 274 -20.05 9.93 -13.72
N LEU A 275 -19.14 9.45 -12.87
CA LEU A 275 -19.37 8.31 -11.98
C LEU A 275 -20.49 8.58 -10.96
N HIS A 276 -20.49 9.76 -10.33
CA HIS A 276 -21.58 10.16 -9.43
C HIS A 276 -22.93 10.21 -10.15
N GLN A 277 -22.96 10.74 -11.38
CA GLN A 277 -24.18 10.75 -12.20
C GLN A 277 -24.65 9.33 -12.53
N ALA A 278 -23.72 8.39 -12.73
CA ALA A 278 -24.02 6.98 -12.99
C ALA A 278 -24.35 6.15 -11.74
N GLY A 279 -24.39 6.78 -10.55
CA GLY A 279 -24.74 6.12 -9.29
C GLY A 279 -23.54 5.62 -8.46
N PHE A 280 -22.32 5.82 -8.94
CA PHE A 280 -21.08 5.51 -8.20
C PHE A 280 -20.71 6.69 -7.29
N GLY A 281 -21.52 6.89 -6.25
CA GLY A 281 -21.36 8.01 -5.32
C GLY A 281 -20.05 7.99 -4.52
N GLY A 282 -19.31 6.86 -4.50
CA GLY A 282 -18.01 6.72 -3.84
C GLY A 282 -16.81 7.22 -4.66
N ALA A 283 -17.01 7.84 -5.83
CA ALA A 283 -15.87 8.29 -6.65
C ALA A 283 -15.20 9.56 -6.10
N VAL A 284 -13.87 9.61 -6.16
CA VAL A 284 -13.02 10.75 -5.78
C VAL A 284 -11.82 10.89 -6.73
N ALA A 285 -11.16 12.05 -6.76
CA ALA A 285 -9.94 12.25 -7.56
C ALA A 285 -8.87 13.08 -6.84
N PRO A 286 -7.58 12.81 -7.04
CA PRO A 286 -6.50 13.66 -6.55
C PRO A 286 -6.50 15.01 -7.26
N LEU A 287 -6.02 16.04 -6.56
CA LEU A 287 -5.92 17.41 -7.08
C LEU A 287 -4.53 17.73 -7.65
N GLY A 288 -3.76 16.69 -7.97
CA GLY A 288 -2.39 16.74 -8.47
C GLY A 288 -2.13 15.58 -9.43
N THR A 289 -0.88 15.42 -9.84
CA THR A 289 -0.48 14.41 -10.83
C THR A 289 -0.31 13.00 -10.26
N ALA A 290 -0.14 12.86 -8.94
CA ALA A 290 0.00 11.59 -8.26
C ALA A 290 -0.68 11.66 -6.89
N LEU A 291 -1.11 10.49 -6.40
CA LEU A 291 -1.59 10.34 -5.03
C LEU A 291 -0.45 10.59 -4.04
N THR A 292 -0.75 11.30 -2.96
CA THR A 292 0.19 11.54 -1.85
C THR A 292 -0.05 10.57 -0.70
N PRO A 293 0.95 10.35 0.18
CA PRO A 293 0.76 9.63 1.44
C PRO A 293 -0.41 10.15 2.28
N GLU A 294 -0.56 11.48 2.37
CA GLU A 294 -1.64 12.07 3.16
C GLU A 294 -3.03 11.86 2.54
N GLN A 295 -3.12 11.80 1.20
CA GLN A 295 -4.36 11.42 0.53
C GLN A 295 -4.69 9.94 0.75
N LEU A 296 -3.69 9.04 0.73
CA LEU A 296 -3.89 7.62 1.06
C LEU A 296 -4.40 7.43 2.49
N ASP A 297 -3.82 8.14 3.47
CA ASP A 297 -4.33 8.14 4.85
C ASP A 297 -5.78 8.62 4.94
N VAL A 298 -6.15 9.65 4.17
CA VAL A 298 -7.53 10.14 4.12
C VAL A 298 -8.48 9.10 3.50
N LEU A 299 -8.05 8.40 2.45
CA LEU A 299 -8.83 7.32 1.84
C LEU A 299 -9.05 6.16 2.82
N TRP A 300 -8.00 5.73 3.53
CA TRP A 300 -8.09 4.64 4.51
C TRP A 300 -8.95 4.95 5.75
N GLN A 301 -9.21 6.22 6.03
CA GLN A 301 -10.19 6.63 7.06
C GLN A 301 -11.65 6.45 6.62
N VAL A 302 -11.88 6.23 5.31
CA VAL A 302 -13.22 6.05 4.73
C VAL A 302 -13.46 4.60 4.32
N ASP A 303 -12.48 3.96 3.69
CA ASP A 303 -12.54 2.57 3.24
C ASP A 303 -11.19 1.88 3.52
N ARG A 304 -11.21 0.64 4.04
CA ARG A 304 -9.99 -0.13 4.34
C ARG A 304 -9.27 -0.61 3.07
N ALA A 305 -9.99 -0.74 1.95
CA ALA A 305 -9.44 -1.23 0.68
C ALA A 305 -10.05 -0.49 -0.54
N PRO A 306 -9.78 0.83 -0.68
CA PRO A 306 -10.29 1.60 -1.80
C PRO A 306 -9.75 1.10 -3.14
N VAL A 307 -10.55 1.30 -4.19
CA VAL A 307 -10.19 0.95 -5.57
C VAL A 307 -9.48 2.13 -6.22
N LEU A 308 -8.26 1.94 -6.69
CA LEU A 308 -7.57 2.89 -7.56
C LEU A 308 -7.83 2.51 -9.01
N CYS A 309 -8.57 3.34 -9.71
CA CYS A 309 -8.91 3.18 -11.12
C CYS A 309 -8.01 4.09 -11.96
N PHE A 310 -7.24 3.48 -12.86
CA PHE A 310 -6.33 4.18 -13.76
C PHE A 310 -6.71 3.94 -15.21
N ASP A 311 -6.43 4.92 -16.06
CA ASP A 311 -6.61 4.79 -17.49
C ASP A 311 -5.80 3.61 -18.03
N GLY A 312 -6.31 2.97 -19.09
CA GLY A 312 -5.69 1.77 -19.64
C GLY A 312 -4.34 2.02 -20.30
N ASP A 313 -3.95 3.28 -20.53
CA ASP A 313 -2.78 3.62 -21.33
C ASP A 313 -1.44 3.49 -20.57
N SER A 314 -0.34 3.87 -21.25
CA SER A 314 0.98 3.83 -20.62
C SER A 314 1.15 4.80 -19.45
N ALA A 315 0.40 5.90 -19.42
CA ALA A 315 0.44 6.88 -18.35
C ALA A 315 -0.29 6.36 -17.12
N GLY A 316 -1.48 5.77 -17.29
CA GLY A 316 -2.24 5.12 -16.23
C GLY A 316 -1.46 3.96 -15.59
N ARG A 317 -0.78 3.12 -16.39
CA ARG A 317 0.13 2.08 -15.85
C ARG A 317 1.29 2.65 -15.02
N ARG A 318 1.89 3.77 -15.43
CA ARG A 318 2.92 4.46 -14.64
C ARG A 318 2.34 5.09 -13.36
N ALA A 319 1.12 5.62 -13.41
CA ALA A 319 0.42 6.16 -12.26
C ALA A 319 0.10 5.07 -11.24
N ALA A 320 -0.36 3.90 -11.70
CA ALA A 320 -0.57 2.71 -10.89
C ALA A 320 0.70 2.28 -10.16
N ALA A 321 1.85 2.22 -10.87
CA ALA A 321 3.13 1.90 -10.26
C ALA A 321 3.53 2.88 -9.16
N ARG A 322 3.43 4.19 -9.43
CA ARG A 322 3.74 5.21 -8.44
C ARG A 322 2.81 5.16 -7.23
N ALA A 323 1.53 4.88 -7.43
CA ALA A 323 0.57 4.73 -6.35
C ALA A 323 0.89 3.50 -5.48
N ALA A 324 1.26 2.37 -6.09
CA ALA A 324 1.71 1.18 -5.38
C ALA A 324 2.98 1.46 -4.56
N GLU A 325 4.01 2.05 -5.17
CA GLU A 325 5.26 2.43 -4.48
C GLU A 325 5.01 3.39 -3.31
N THR A 326 4.12 4.37 -3.48
CA THR A 326 3.75 5.33 -2.43
C THR A 326 2.99 4.66 -1.28
N ALA A 327 2.21 3.62 -1.58
CA ALA A 327 1.39 2.93 -0.60
C ALA A 327 2.16 1.90 0.23
N LEU A 328 3.15 1.21 -0.33
CA LEU A 328 3.90 0.13 0.34
C LEU A 328 4.38 0.50 1.76
N PRO A 329 5.01 1.66 2.00
CA PRO A 329 5.48 2.04 3.35
C PRO A 329 4.36 2.36 4.34
N LEU A 330 3.11 2.47 3.87
CA LEU A 330 1.95 2.89 4.66
C LEU A 330 0.97 1.73 4.91
N LEU A 331 1.19 0.57 4.28
CA LEU A 331 0.37 -0.62 4.46
C LEU A 331 0.44 -1.15 5.89
N LYS A 332 -0.70 -1.68 6.34
CA LYS A 332 -0.94 -2.33 7.62
C LYS A 332 -2.04 -3.37 7.41
N ASP A 333 -2.26 -4.27 8.37
CA ASP A 333 -3.31 -5.30 8.28
C ASP A 333 -4.70 -4.76 7.88
N GLU A 334 -5.06 -3.56 8.35
CA GLU A 334 -6.36 -2.93 8.04
C GLU A 334 -6.33 -1.93 6.87
N ARG A 335 -5.20 -1.78 6.17
CA ARG A 335 -4.98 -0.79 5.11
C ARG A 335 -4.43 -1.48 3.87
N SER A 336 -5.28 -1.65 2.86
CA SER A 336 -4.92 -2.24 1.59
C SER A 336 -5.41 -1.38 0.43
N LEU A 337 -5.08 -1.76 -0.81
CA LEU A 337 -5.55 -1.14 -2.03
C LEU A 337 -6.00 -2.23 -3.02
N ARG A 338 -7.01 -1.91 -3.81
CA ARG A 338 -7.35 -2.67 -5.03
C ARG A 338 -7.07 -1.79 -6.23
N LEU A 339 -6.61 -2.38 -7.32
CA LEU A 339 -6.26 -1.66 -8.54
C LEU A 339 -7.13 -2.14 -9.69
N CYS A 340 -7.68 -1.18 -10.43
CA CYS A 340 -8.51 -1.40 -11.59
C CYS A 340 -7.86 -0.67 -12.78
N LEU A 341 -7.30 -1.43 -13.73
CA LEU A 341 -6.78 -0.87 -14.98
C LEU A 341 -7.88 -0.95 -16.03
N LEU A 342 -8.25 0.20 -16.60
CA LEU A 342 -9.23 0.25 -17.68
C LEU A 342 -8.67 -0.37 -18.98
N PRO A 343 -9.53 -0.73 -19.95
CA PRO A 343 -9.07 -1.08 -21.29
C PRO A 343 -8.33 0.09 -21.96
N ASP A 344 -7.37 -0.22 -22.85
CA ASP A 344 -6.60 0.78 -23.60
C ASP A 344 -7.52 1.81 -24.28
N GLY A 345 -7.30 3.09 -24.00
CA GLY A 345 -8.03 4.21 -24.62
C GLY A 345 -9.37 4.57 -23.99
N GLU A 346 -9.77 3.93 -22.89
CA GLU A 346 -10.98 4.27 -22.13
C GLU A 346 -10.62 5.00 -20.83
N ASP A 347 -11.42 6.01 -20.48
CA ASP A 347 -11.46 6.69 -19.17
C ASP A 347 -12.81 6.36 -18.49
N PRO A 348 -12.98 6.56 -17.16
CA PRO A 348 -14.24 6.23 -16.49
C PRO A 348 -15.46 6.95 -17.08
N ASP A 349 -15.31 8.22 -17.50
CA ASP A 349 -16.39 9.00 -18.13
C ASP A 349 -16.84 8.37 -19.48
N SER A 350 -15.91 8.05 -20.37
CA SER A 350 -16.19 7.38 -21.65
C SER A 350 -16.75 5.98 -21.45
N LEU A 351 -16.22 5.20 -20.52
CA LEU A 351 -16.69 3.85 -20.23
C LEU A 351 -18.15 3.84 -19.75
N VAL A 352 -18.51 4.76 -18.84
CA VAL A 352 -19.90 4.96 -18.40
C VAL A 352 -20.80 5.26 -19.59
N ARG A 353 -20.35 6.11 -20.53
CA ARG A 353 -21.16 6.52 -21.68
C ARG A 353 -21.29 5.44 -22.75
N THR A 354 -20.24 4.65 -22.99
CA THR A 354 -20.21 3.66 -24.07
C THR A 354 -20.77 2.30 -23.63
N ARG A 355 -20.52 1.87 -22.39
CA ARG A 355 -20.88 0.53 -21.89
C ARG A 355 -21.88 0.52 -20.74
N GLY A 356 -22.19 1.69 -20.17
CA GLY A 356 -23.20 1.85 -19.12
C GLY A 356 -22.71 1.49 -17.72
N ALA A 357 -23.53 1.80 -16.72
CA ALA A 357 -23.18 1.66 -15.31
C ALA A 357 -22.87 0.21 -14.90
N GLN A 358 -23.59 -0.79 -15.43
CA GLN A 358 -23.34 -2.18 -15.05
C GLN A 358 -21.92 -2.64 -15.43
N ALA A 359 -21.44 -2.29 -16.62
CA ALA A 359 -20.10 -2.65 -17.05
C ALA A 359 -19.01 -2.03 -16.16
N VAL A 360 -19.24 -0.80 -15.67
CA VAL A 360 -18.34 -0.12 -14.73
C VAL A 360 -18.36 -0.81 -13.36
N ALA A 361 -19.55 -1.22 -12.89
CA ALA A 361 -19.68 -1.96 -11.63
C ALA A 361 -18.95 -3.31 -11.69
N ASP A 362 -19.12 -4.07 -12.78
CA ASP A 362 -18.45 -5.35 -12.98
C ASP A 362 -16.94 -5.17 -13.02
N LEU A 363 -16.46 -4.08 -13.63
CA LEU A 363 -15.04 -3.76 -13.70
C LEU A 363 -14.45 -3.44 -12.32
N PHE A 364 -15.12 -2.61 -11.52
CA PHE A 364 -14.68 -2.32 -10.15
C PHE A 364 -14.75 -3.54 -9.23
N ALA A 365 -15.75 -4.42 -9.42
CA ALA A 365 -15.84 -5.69 -8.71
C ALA A 365 -14.68 -6.64 -9.08
N SER A 366 -14.15 -6.54 -10.29
CA SER A 366 -12.99 -7.29 -10.77
C SER A 366 -11.63 -6.67 -10.43
N ALA A 367 -11.60 -5.58 -9.64
CA ALA A 367 -10.35 -4.90 -9.28
C ALA A 367 -9.38 -5.86 -8.56
N SER A 368 -8.14 -5.91 -9.06
CA SER A 368 -7.11 -6.82 -8.57
C SER A 368 -6.53 -6.36 -7.22
N PRO A 369 -6.13 -7.29 -6.35
CA PRO A 369 -5.32 -6.98 -5.17
C PRO A 369 -4.03 -6.22 -5.52
N LEU A 370 -3.54 -5.40 -4.58
CA LEU A 370 -2.28 -4.67 -4.76
C LEU A 370 -1.08 -5.60 -5.04
N SER A 371 -0.99 -6.74 -4.36
CA SER A 371 0.08 -7.73 -4.59
C SER A 371 0.13 -8.20 -6.03
N ASP A 372 -1.04 -8.43 -6.63
CA ASP A 372 -1.15 -8.91 -8.00
C ASP A 372 -0.64 -7.89 -9.01
N VAL A 373 -1.09 -6.64 -8.86
CA VAL A 373 -0.67 -5.57 -9.78
C VAL A 373 0.79 -5.21 -9.57
N LEU A 374 1.27 -5.21 -8.32
CA LEU A 374 2.67 -4.99 -8.00
C LEU A 374 3.59 -6.00 -8.70
N PHE A 375 3.21 -7.28 -8.72
CA PHE A 375 3.95 -8.30 -9.45
C PHE A 375 4.05 -7.96 -10.94
N ASP A 376 2.91 -7.69 -11.60
CA ASP A 376 2.88 -7.42 -13.04
C ASP A 376 3.69 -6.17 -13.42
N LEU A 377 3.59 -5.13 -12.59
CA LEU A 377 4.36 -3.90 -12.76
C LEU A 377 5.86 -4.12 -12.65
N LEU A 378 6.32 -4.90 -11.66
CA LEU A 378 7.74 -5.19 -11.46
C LEU A 378 8.28 -6.18 -12.49
N ALA A 379 7.45 -7.13 -12.93
CA ALA A 379 7.77 -8.07 -14.00
C ALA A 379 7.88 -7.38 -15.36
N GLY A 380 7.20 -6.25 -15.59
CA GLY A 380 7.41 -5.41 -16.78
C GLY A 380 7.16 -6.12 -18.10
N GLY A 381 6.28 -7.13 -18.14
CA GLY A 381 5.97 -7.91 -19.35
C GLY A 381 7.02 -8.97 -19.72
N ILE A 382 8.00 -9.23 -18.85
CA ILE A 382 9.00 -10.29 -19.01
C ILE A 382 8.30 -11.66 -19.14
N SER A 383 8.39 -12.28 -20.32
CA SER A 383 7.67 -13.53 -20.63
C SER A 383 8.56 -14.78 -20.61
N ASN A 384 9.85 -14.64 -20.91
CA ASN A 384 10.81 -15.76 -20.91
C ASN A 384 12.20 -15.27 -20.46
N PRO A 385 12.36 -14.89 -19.18
CA PRO A 385 13.59 -14.28 -18.71
C PRO A 385 14.74 -15.27 -18.63
N GLY A 386 15.94 -14.77 -18.96
CA GLY A 386 17.19 -15.44 -18.64
C GLY A 386 17.44 -15.54 -17.12
N PRO A 387 18.41 -16.35 -16.67
CA PRO A 387 18.74 -16.47 -15.24
C PRO A 387 19.02 -15.12 -14.55
N GLU A 388 19.71 -14.21 -15.22
CA GLU A 388 20.07 -12.88 -14.73
C GLU A 388 18.82 -12.00 -14.54
N GLU A 389 17.91 -12.00 -15.51
CA GLU A 389 16.65 -11.25 -15.45
C GLU A 389 15.72 -11.82 -14.38
N ARG A 390 15.69 -13.15 -14.21
CA ARG A 390 14.96 -13.83 -13.13
C ARG A 390 15.51 -13.42 -11.76
N ALA A 391 16.83 -13.41 -11.60
CA ALA A 391 17.47 -13.00 -10.35
C ALA A 391 17.20 -11.51 -10.05
N ALA A 392 17.27 -10.64 -11.07
CA ALA A 392 16.97 -9.22 -10.93
C ALA A 392 15.50 -8.97 -10.55
N LEU A 393 14.55 -9.67 -11.17
CA LEU A 393 13.13 -9.57 -10.84
C LEU A 393 12.86 -10.08 -9.41
N ARG A 394 13.41 -11.25 -9.05
CA ARG A 394 13.27 -11.79 -7.69
C ARG A 394 13.78 -10.79 -6.64
N ARG A 395 14.94 -10.18 -6.87
CA ARG A 395 15.48 -9.14 -5.98
C ARG A 395 14.51 -7.95 -5.85
N LYS A 396 13.99 -7.42 -6.96
CA LYS A 396 13.01 -6.32 -6.94
C LYS A 396 11.74 -6.66 -6.14
N LEU A 397 11.22 -7.89 -6.29
CA LEU A 397 10.03 -8.35 -5.56
C LEU A 397 10.28 -8.39 -4.05
N VAL A 398 11.44 -8.91 -3.64
CA VAL A 398 11.84 -8.96 -2.22
C VAL A 398 12.08 -7.55 -1.67
N GLU A 399 12.75 -6.68 -2.42
CA GLU A 399 12.97 -5.27 -2.04
C GLU A 399 11.65 -4.51 -1.88
N ALA A 400 10.67 -4.73 -2.77
CA ALA A 400 9.36 -4.09 -2.68
C ALA A 400 8.58 -4.56 -1.44
N ALA A 401 8.57 -5.86 -1.14
CA ALA A 401 7.93 -6.38 0.07
C ALA A 401 8.60 -5.84 1.35
N ALA A 402 9.92 -5.64 1.33
CA ALA A 402 10.67 -5.08 2.47
C ALA A 402 10.37 -3.60 2.75
N LEU A 403 9.70 -2.88 1.84
CA LEU A 403 9.23 -1.52 2.10
C LEU A 403 8.06 -1.47 3.09
N ILE A 404 7.37 -2.61 3.32
CA ILE A 404 6.25 -2.71 4.26
C ILE A 404 6.81 -2.76 5.70
N PRO A 405 6.45 -1.81 6.58
CA PRO A 405 7.07 -1.72 7.92
C PRO A 405 6.69 -2.88 8.86
N GLU A 406 5.48 -3.42 8.72
CA GLU A 406 4.97 -4.50 9.55
C GLU A 406 5.55 -5.84 9.08
N LYS A 407 6.37 -6.47 9.93
CA LYS A 407 7.16 -7.65 9.55
C LYS A 407 6.32 -8.82 9.03
N THR A 408 5.22 -9.14 9.72
CA THR A 408 4.33 -10.24 9.34
C THR A 408 3.68 -9.96 7.97
N LEU A 409 3.11 -8.76 7.79
CA LEU A 409 2.51 -8.37 6.51
C LEU A 409 3.54 -8.32 5.38
N GLY A 410 4.75 -7.81 5.65
CA GLY A 410 5.85 -7.81 4.68
C GLY A 410 6.28 -9.22 4.27
N ALA A 411 6.30 -10.17 5.21
CA ALA A 411 6.58 -11.58 4.93
C ALA A 411 5.50 -12.22 4.05
N GLU A 412 4.22 -11.96 4.32
CA GLU A 412 3.10 -12.44 3.50
C GLU A 412 3.13 -11.88 2.08
N TYR A 413 3.39 -10.58 1.92
CA TYR A 413 3.60 -9.97 0.60
C TYR A 413 4.79 -10.60 -0.13
N ARG A 414 5.90 -10.85 0.58
CA ARG A 414 7.07 -11.52 -0.01
C ARG A 414 6.72 -12.93 -0.47
N SER A 415 6.02 -13.74 0.33
CA SER A 415 5.61 -15.08 -0.08
C SER A 415 4.73 -15.01 -1.32
N THR A 416 3.65 -14.22 -1.26
CA THR A 416 2.68 -14.05 -2.36
C THR A 416 3.35 -13.66 -3.68
N LEU A 417 4.28 -12.69 -3.65
CA LEU A 417 5.01 -12.24 -4.84
C LEU A 417 5.96 -13.32 -5.37
N LEU A 418 6.61 -14.09 -4.49
CA LEU A 418 7.52 -15.16 -4.89
C LEU A 418 6.77 -16.40 -5.41
N ASP A 419 5.64 -16.75 -4.81
CA ASP A 419 4.78 -17.83 -5.28
C ASP A 419 4.31 -17.57 -6.70
N ARG A 420 3.80 -16.34 -6.95
CA ARG A 420 3.43 -15.90 -8.29
C ARG A 420 4.62 -15.86 -9.26
N PHE A 421 5.81 -15.45 -8.80
CA PHE A 421 7.04 -15.53 -9.59
C PHE A 421 7.33 -16.97 -10.05
N PHE A 422 7.27 -17.93 -9.12
CA PHE A 422 7.54 -19.33 -9.43
C PHE A 422 6.49 -19.94 -10.34
N GLU A 423 5.21 -19.64 -10.13
CA GLU A 423 4.11 -20.07 -11.00
C GLU A 423 4.28 -19.56 -12.43
N THR A 424 4.56 -18.26 -12.58
CA THR A 424 4.69 -17.60 -13.89
C THR A 424 5.84 -18.17 -14.72
N PHE A 425 6.99 -18.44 -14.08
CA PHE A 425 8.19 -18.94 -14.76
C PHE A 425 8.40 -20.46 -14.62
N ARG A 426 7.41 -21.20 -14.11
CA ARG A 426 7.46 -22.67 -14.07
C ARG A 426 7.42 -23.18 -15.51
N ARG A 427 8.48 -23.87 -15.95
CA ARG A 427 8.46 -24.59 -17.23
C ARG A 427 7.33 -25.62 -17.20
N LYS A 428 6.23 -25.38 -17.94
CA LYS A 428 5.28 -26.45 -18.28
C LYS A 428 6.07 -27.54 -19.00
N LYS A 429 6.29 -28.69 -18.34
CA LYS A 429 6.68 -29.91 -19.06
C LYS A 429 5.65 -30.12 -20.15
N GLY A 430 6.09 -30.15 -21.41
CA GLY A 430 5.20 -30.27 -22.55
C GLY A 430 4.27 -31.47 -22.40
N ALA A 431 2.97 -31.23 -22.52
CA ALA A 431 2.01 -32.25 -22.88
C ALA A 431 2.37 -32.70 -24.31
N GLY A 432 3.12 -33.79 -24.44
CA GLY A 432 3.57 -34.26 -25.74
C GLY A 432 4.29 -35.60 -25.65
N PHE A 433 3.51 -36.68 -25.66
CA PHE A 433 3.69 -37.91 -26.46
C PHE A 433 2.83 -39.03 -25.86
N GLY A 434 1.51 -38.89 -26.00
CA GLY A 434 0.56 -39.99 -25.86
C GLY A 434 0.58 -40.86 -27.12
N GLY A 435 1.66 -41.63 -27.32
CA GLY A 435 1.77 -42.65 -28.36
C GLY A 435 1.88 -44.01 -27.70
N LYS A 436 0.76 -44.70 -27.50
CA LYS A 436 0.75 -46.12 -27.10
C LYS A 436 1.17 -47.00 -28.27
N PRO A 437 2.11 -47.93 -28.11
CA PRO A 437 2.10 -49.17 -28.88
C PRO A 437 1.20 -50.18 -28.17
N SER A 438 0.21 -50.66 -28.91
CA SER A 438 -0.55 -51.86 -28.61
C SER A 438 0.33 -53.10 -28.82
N LEU A 439 0.33 -54.00 -27.84
CA LEU A 439 0.59 -55.45 -27.88
C LEU A 439 0.19 -55.93 -26.47
N GLY A 440 -0.82 -56.75 -26.22
CA GLY A 440 -1.25 -57.93 -26.93
C GLY A 440 -0.81 -59.15 -26.10
N GLY A 441 -1.72 -59.78 -25.35
CA GLY A 441 -1.45 -61.07 -24.69
C GLY A 441 -2.13 -61.23 -23.33
N GLY A 442 -3.12 -62.11 -23.27
CA GLY A 442 -3.95 -62.38 -22.09
C GLY A 442 -3.32 -63.29 -21.04
N GLY A 443 -3.99 -63.37 -19.89
CA GLY A 443 -3.65 -64.25 -18.79
C GLY A 443 -4.46 -63.92 -17.55
N SER A 444 -5.68 -64.47 -17.48
CA SER A 444 -6.46 -64.50 -16.24
C SER A 444 -5.78 -65.44 -15.25
N SER A 445 -5.28 -64.89 -14.14
CA SER A 445 -4.95 -65.64 -12.94
C SER A 445 -5.28 -64.78 -11.72
N ARG A 446 -6.27 -65.24 -10.95
CA ARG A 446 -6.58 -64.76 -9.60
C ARG A 446 -5.40 -65.07 -8.68
N VAL A 447 -4.90 -64.05 -7.98
CA VAL A 447 -3.94 -64.16 -6.86
C VAL A 447 -4.46 -63.25 -5.73
N PRO A 448 -4.36 -63.67 -4.46
CA PRO A 448 -5.26 -63.24 -3.38
C PRO A 448 -4.88 -61.88 -2.80
N GLN A 449 -5.88 -61.25 -2.17
CA GLN A 449 -5.74 -60.03 -1.39
C GLN A 449 -4.78 -60.22 -0.20
N ASN A 450 -4.12 -59.10 0.14
CA ASN A 450 -3.28 -58.80 1.32
C ASN A 450 -1.78 -58.97 1.03
N THR A 451 -0.97 -57.91 0.88
CA THR A 451 -0.68 -56.83 1.85
C THR A 451 -0.35 -55.50 1.16
N GLN A 452 -0.70 -54.37 1.78
CA GLN A 452 -0.35 -53.02 1.33
C GLN A 452 1.17 -52.84 1.20
N SER A 453 1.69 -52.85 -0.03
CA SER A 453 2.94 -52.17 -0.37
C SER A 453 2.55 -50.78 -0.87
N SER A 454 2.73 -49.76 -0.04
CA SER A 454 2.70 -48.37 -0.48
C SER A 454 3.71 -48.22 -1.61
N HIS A 455 3.24 -47.93 -2.83
CA HIS A 455 4.11 -47.40 -3.88
C HIS A 455 4.59 -46.03 -3.38
N VAL A 456 5.76 -45.99 -2.75
CA VAL A 456 6.41 -44.73 -2.40
C VAL A 456 6.79 -44.05 -3.71
N ASP A 457 6.31 -42.82 -3.93
CA ASP A 457 6.71 -42.01 -5.07
C ASP A 457 8.24 -41.78 -5.01
N PRO A 458 9.03 -42.29 -5.98
CA PRO A 458 10.48 -42.18 -5.95
C PRO A 458 10.98 -40.73 -5.93
N VAL A 459 10.19 -39.78 -6.43
CA VAL A 459 10.54 -38.35 -6.38
C VAL A 459 10.34 -37.81 -4.97
N ARG A 460 9.21 -38.15 -4.34
CA ARG A 460 8.91 -37.74 -2.96
C ARG A 460 9.90 -38.33 -1.97
N GLU A 461 10.29 -39.58 -2.17
CA GLU A 461 11.29 -40.23 -1.32
C GLU A 461 12.66 -39.53 -1.40
N ARG A 462 13.09 -39.14 -2.60
CA ARG A 462 14.34 -38.37 -2.78
C ARG A 462 14.26 -36.99 -2.14
N GLN A 463 13.11 -36.32 -2.23
CA GLN A 463 12.87 -35.04 -1.56
C GLN A 463 12.92 -35.18 -0.03
N ARG A 464 12.30 -36.25 0.50
CA ARG A 464 12.35 -36.60 1.92
C ARG A 464 13.79 -36.86 2.38
N ILE A 465 14.55 -37.69 1.65
CA ILE A 465 15.95 -38.01 1.98
C ILE A 465 16.81 -36.74 2.03
N LEU A 466 16.65 -35.80 1.08
CA LEU A 466 17.38 -34.53 1.08
C LEU A 466 17.11 -33.71 2.34
N LEU A 467 15.85 -33.61 2.78
CA LEU A 467 15.48 -32.88 3.99
C LEU A 467 15.92 -33.61 5.26
N ALA A 468 15.80 -34.94 5.28
CA ALA A 468 16.24 -35.77 6.39
C ALA A 468 17.76 -35.68 6.64
N LEU A 469 18.55 -35.60 5.56
CA LEU A 469 20.00 -35.37 5.67
C LEU A 469 20.32 -33.99 6.26
N LEU A 470 19.60 -32.93 5.86
CA LEU A 470 19.79 -31.59 6.44
C LEU A 470 19.32 -31.50 7.90
N LEU A 471 18.25 -32.19 8.26
CA LEU A 471 17.79 -32.27 9.65
C LEU A 471 18.77 -33.03 10.54
N ARG A 472 19.45 -34.04 10.00
CA ARG A 472 20.43 -34.83 10.73
C ARG A 472 21.80 -34.16 10.82
N TYR A 473 22.16 -33.38 9.79
CA TYR A 473 23.43 -32.70 9.63
C TYR A 473 23.19 -31.21 9.26
N PRO A 474 22.82 -30.36 10.24
CA PRO A 474 22.41 -28.98 9.98
C PRO A 474 23.53 -28.10 9.42
N GLU A 475 24.79 -28.45 9.66
CA GLU A 475 25.96 -27.77 9.10
C GLU A 475 25.97 -27.76 7.56
N LEU A 476 25.30 -28.74 6.95
CA LEU A 476 25.18 -28.85 5.50
C LEU A 476 24.23 -27.81 4.91
N VAL A 477 23.33 -27.22 5.71
CA VAL A 477 22.33 -26.25 5.23
C VAL A 477 23.01 -25.06 4.59
N GLN A 478 24.06 -24.50 5.21
CA GLN A 478 24.82 -23.36 4.68
C GLN A 478 25.45 -23.65 3.31
N GLU A 479 25.97 -24.87 3.11
CA GLU A 479 26.54 -25.28 1.82
C GLU A 479 25.46 -25.55 0.77
N ALA A 480 24.26 -25.92 1.21
CA ALA A 480 23.14 -26.34 0.38
C ALA A 480 22.10 -25.24 0.12
N GLU A 481 22.17 -24.06 0.74
CA GLU A 481 21.09 -23.03 0.72
C GLU A 481 20.59 -22.71 -0.69
N GLU A 482 21.53 -22.44 -1.61
CA GLU A 482 21.20 -22.09 -2.99
C GLU A 482 20.49 -23.24 -3.72
N ALA A 483 20.93 -24.47 -3.48
CA ALA A 483 20.38 -25.67 -4.09
C ALA A 483 19.03 -26.03 -3.47
N LEU A 484 18.88 -25.85 -2.16
CA LEU A 484 17.65 -26.06 -1.40
C LEU A 484 16.55 -25.08 -1.84
N CYS A 485 16.90 -23.83 -2.11
CA CYS A 485 15.98 -22.84 -2.70
C CYS A 485 15.47 -23.22 -4.10
N ARG A 486 16.21 -24.05 -4.84
CA ARG A 486 15.86 -24.47 -6.22
C ARG A 486 15.06 -25.76 -6.26
N LEU A 487 15.03 -26.53 -5.16
CA LEU A 487 14.26 -27.76 -5.08
C LEU A 487 12.76 -27.46 -5.18
N SER A 488 12.08 -28.14 -6.11
CA SER A 488 10.63 -28.23 -6.08
C SER A 488 10.27 -29.22 -4.99
N LEU A 489 9.71 -28.74 -3.88
CA LEU A 489 9.20 -29.55 -2.78
C LEU A 489 7.66 -29.46 -2.77
N PRO A 490 6.95 -30.48 -2.26
CA PRO A 490 5.54 -30.35 -1.94
C PRO A 490 5.32 -29.35 -0.80
N ASP A 491 4.07 -28.93 -0.58
CA ASP A 491 3.73 -27.83 0.33
C ASP A 491 4.15 -28.13 1.77
N ASP A 492 3.91 -29.37 2.25
CA ASP A 492 4.35 -29.82 3.57
C ASP A 492 5.88 -29.64 3.77
N TYR A 493 6.68 -30.09 2.81
CA TYR A 493 8.14 -29.98 2.85
C TYR A 493 8.67 -28.55 2.63
N SER A 494 7.84 -27.63 2.12
CA SER A 494 8.24 -26.25 1.86
C SER A 494 8.37 -25.44 3.15
N ASP A 495 7.52 -25.71 4.14
CA ASP A 495 7.57 -25.07 5.47
C ASP A 495 8.86 -25.47 6.20
N LEU A 496 9.19 -26.77 6.18
CA LEU A 496 10.42 -27.29 6.77
C LEU A 496 11.67 -26.69 6.11
N ARG A 497 11.65 -26.47 4.79
CA ARG A 497 12.71 -25.75 4.07
C ARG A 497 12.83 -24.30 4.53
N ALA A 498 11.71 -23.58 4.62
CA ALA A 498 11.71 -22.17 5.00
C ALA A 498 12.35 -22.01 6.38
N MET A 499 11.93 -22.84 7.33
CA MET A 499 12.49 -22.87 8.68
C MET A 499 14.01 -23.12 8.69
N LEU A 500 14.51 -24.12 7.95
CA LEU A 500 15.96 -24.40 7.91
C LEU A 500 16.76 -23.22 7.34
N LEU A 501 16.23 -22.53 6.33
CA LEU A 501 16.86 -21.36 5.73
C LEU A 501 16.82 -20.15 6.66
N ASP A 502 15.73 -19.95 7.41
CA ASP A 502 15.61 -18.87 8.38
C ASP A 502 16.60 -19.06 9.54
N LEU A 503 16.72 -20.28 10.09
CA LEU A 503 17.73 -20.59 11.10
C LEU A 503 19.16 -20.36 10.58
N SER A 504 19.41 -20.66 9.30
CA SER A 504 20.71 -20.42 8.67
C SER A 504 21.01 -18.92 8.56
N ALA A 505 20.05 -18.13 8.07
CA ALA A 505 20.17 -16.70 7.88
C ALA A 505 20.36 -15.94 9.21
N GLU A 506 19.73 -16.43 10.29
CA GLU A 506 19.88 -15.88 11.64
C GLU A 506 21.15 -16.35 12.36
N GLY A 507 21.91 -17.29 11.77
CA GLY A 507 23.08 -17.89 12.40
C GLY A 507 22.73 -18.75 13.63
N LEU A 508 21.52 -19.28 13.66
CA LEU A 508 20.96 -20.08 14.76
C LEU A 508 20.94 -21.59 14.47
N LEU A 509 21.55 -22.03 13.36
CA LEU A 509 21.69 -23.46 13.09
C LEU A 509 22.62 -24.12 14.13
N PRO A 510 22.15 -25.17 14.83
CA PRO A 510 22.99 -25.91 15.76
C PRO A 510 23.96 -26.84 15.03
N GLU A 511 24.99 -27.32 15.74
CA GLU A 511 26.04 -28.17 15.18
C GLU A 511 25.62 -29.63 14.98
N ASP A 512 24.47 -30.04 15.51
CA ASP A 512 23.99 -31.41 15.43
C ASP A 512 22.45 -31.48 15.31
N GLY A 513 21.98 -32.53 14.64
CA GLY A 513 20.55 -32.71 14.36
C GLY A 513 19.69 -32.95 15.61
N LYS A 514 20.23 -33.45 16.72
CA LYS A 514 19.44 -33.63 17.95
C LYS A 514 19.11 -32.28 18.57
N THR A 515 20.10 -31.40 18.66
CA THR A 515 19.89 -30.02 19.11
C THR A 515 18.95 -29.26 18.17
N LEU A 516 19.00 -29.53 16.86
CA LEU A 516 18.03 -28.97 15.92
C LEU A 516 16.61 -29.41 16.24
N LEU A 517 16.37 -30.71 16.50
CA LEU A 517 15.05 -31.20 16.88
C LEU A 517 14.58 -30.60 18.22
N ASP A 518 15.48 -30.37 19.17
CA ASP A 518 15.16 -29.67 20.43
C ASP A 518 14.74 -28.20 20.19
N VAL A 519 15.33 -27.51 19.19
CA VAL A 519 14.90 -26.16 18.76
C VAL A 519 13.53 -26.16 18.10
N LEU A 520 13.14 -27.27 17.47
CA LEU A 520 11.84 -27.46 16.86
C LEU A 520 10.75 -27.87 17.85
N ALA A 521 11.12 -28.26 19.07
CA ALA A 521 10.16 -28.69 20.08
C ALA A 521 9.12 -27.59 20.37
N GLY A 522 7.84 -27.91 20.17
CA GLY A 522 6.71 -27.00 20.34
C GLY A 522 6.42 -26.09 19.14
N ARG A 523 7.12 -26.24 18.01
CA ARG A 523 6.82 -25.55 16.75
C ARG A 523 5.91 -26.38 15.84
N GLU A 524 5.32 -25.75 14.83
CA GLU A 524 4.41 -26.41 13.88
C GLU A 524 5.13 -27.47 13.03
N GLU A 525 6.42 -27.28 12.75
CA GLU A 525 7.24 -28.15 11.92
C GLU A 525 7.76 -29.40 12.65
N GLU A 526 7.59 -29.49 13.97
CA GLU A 526 8.13 -30.59 14.79
C GLU A 526 7.64 -31.96 14.31
N ALA A 527 6.32 -32.09 14.10
CA ALA A 527 5.70 -33.35 13.70
C ALA A 527 6.18 -33.79 12.31
N LEU A 528 6.34 -32.84 11.39
CA LEU A 528 6.83 -33.12 10.04
C LEU A 528 8.31 -33.49 10.03
N ALA A 529 9.15 -32.80 10.82
CA ALA A 529 10.57 -33.12 10.95
C ALA A 529 10.78 -34.56 11.46
N HIS A 530 9.98 -34.97 12.45
CA HIS A 530 9.98 -36.36 12.93
C HIS A 530 9.51 -37.34 11.87
N SER A 531 8.45 -37.00 11.11
CA SER A 531 7.95 -37.84 10.00
C SER A 531 9.02 -38.04 8.94
N VAL A 532 9.65 -36.96 8.47
CA VAL A 532 10.73 -36.98 7.46
C VAL A 532 11.89 -37.88 7.87
N LEU A 533 12.25 -37.88 9.16
CA LEU A 533 13.34 -38.71 9.69
C LEU A 533 12.98 -40.20 9.89
N THR A 534 11.70 -40.55 9.99
CA THR A 534 11.24 -41.89 10.40
C THR A 534 10.44 -42.65 9.34
N GLU A 535 9.92 -41.97 8.31
CA GLU A 535 9.06 -42.53 7.26
C GLU A 535 9.72 -43.60 6.37
N GLY A 536 11.06 -43.65 6.32
CA GLY A 536 11.77 -44.62 5.50
C GLY A 536 13.26 -44.69 5.83
N PRO A 537 13.95 -45.78 5.43
CA PRO A 537 15.37 -45.94 5.69
C PRO A 537 16.14 -44.78 5.05
N LEU A 538 17.13 -44.26 5.79
CA LEU A 538 18.09 -43.33 5.21
C LEU A 538 19.25 -44.13 4.65
N PRO A 539 19.80 -43.76 3.49
CA PRO A 539 20.83 -44.53 2.80
C PRO A 539 22.20 -44.54 3.50
N LEU A 540 22.29 -44.12 4.77
CA LEU A 540 23.49 -44.22 5.62
C LEU A 540 23.10 -44.71 7.03
N ASN A 541 23.45 -45.97 7.34
CA ASN A 541 23.68 -46.43 8.71
C ASN A 541 25.20 -46.39 8.92
N LEU A 542 25.72 -45.29 9.45
CA LEU A 542 27.14 -45.11 9.69
C LEU A 542 27.41 -45.10 11.19
N GLU A 543 27.55 -46.31 11.74
CA GLU A 543 28.35 -46.51 12.95
C GLU A 543 29.83 -46.49 12.53
N GLU A 544 30.48 -45.32 12.56
CA GLU A 544 31.87 -45.13 12.99
C GLU A 544 32.37 -43.70 12.71
N LYS A 545 33.07 -43.15 13.71
CA LYS A 545 33.68 -41.81 13.70
C LYS A 545 34.89 -41.79 12.78
N ASP A 546 34.81 -41.08 11.65
CA ASP A 546 36.01 -40.53 11.02
C ASP A 546 35.69 -39.40 10.03
N THR A 547 36.67 -38.58 9.69
CA THR A 547 36.56 -37.46 8.72
C THR A 547 36.01 -37.84 7.33
N SER A 548 36.09 -39.13 6.98
CA SER A 548 35.46 -39.75 5.80
C SER A 548 33.92 -39.63 5.80
N LEU A 549 33.30 -39.63 6.98
CA LEU A 549 31.86 -39.53 7.19
C LEU A 549 31.28 -38.23 6.61
N ALA A 550 31.95 -37.11 6.85
CA ALA A 550 31.47 -35.79 6.44
C ALA A 550 31.54 -35.59 4.90
N VAL A 551 32.52 -36.20 4.24
CA VAL A 551 32.61 -36.19 2.76
C VAL A 551 31.53 -37.10 2.17
N ALA A 552 31.29 -38.27 2.76
CA ALA A 552 30.25 -39.19 2.31
C ALA A 552 28.84 -38.58 2.41
N ILE A 553 28.52 -37.90 3.52
CA ILE A 553 27.22 -37.22 3.71
C ILE A 553 27.02 -36.10 2.67
N ARG A 554 28.02 -35.23 2.49
CA ARG A 554 27.98 -34.17 1.47
C ARG A 554 27.77 -34.75 0.08
N THR A 555 28.52 -35.79 -0.26
CA THR A 555 28.45 -36.46 -1.57
C THR A 555 27.06 -37.04 -1.79
N GLN A 556 26.49 -37.68 -0.77
CA GLN A 556 25.17 -38.26 -0.87
C GLN A 556 24.08 -37.20 -1.03
N TRP A 557 24.15 -36.08 -0.31
CA TRP A 557 23.20 -34.99 -0.48
C TRP A 557 23.23 -34.44 -1.91
N TRP A 558 24.43 -34.16 -2.45
CA TRP A 558 24.59 -33.72 -3.84
C TRP A 558 24.14 -34.77 -4.86
N HIS A 559 24.30 -36.05 -4.54
CA HIS A 559 23.82 -37.15 -5.38
C HIS A 559 22.28 -37.14 -5.50
N PHE A 560 21.56 -37.07 -4.38
CA PHE A 560 20.09 -36.99 -4.40
C PHE A 560 19.57 -35.68 -5.01
N TYR A 561 20.26 -34.57 -4.79
CA TYR A 561 19.94 -33.30 -5.44
C TYR A 561 20.09 -33.43 -6.96
N GLY A 562 21.17 -34.06 -7.43
CA GLY A 562 21.42 -34.34 -8.83
C GLY A 562 20.43 -35.33 -9.44
N LEU A 563 19.92 -36.33 -8.70
CA LEU A 563 18.82 -37.19 -9.17
C LEU A 563 17.52 -36.42 -9.46
N LEU A 564 17.30 -35.31 -8.76
CA LEU A 564 16.15 -34.42 -8.97
C LEU A 564 16.43 -33.30 -10.00
N ASN A 565 17.68 -32.84 -10.12
CA ASN A 565 18.07 -31.65 -10.87
C ASN A 565 19.29 -31.83 -11.79
N PHE A 566 19.48 -33.02 -12.35
CA PHE A 566 20.73 -33.44 -13.03
C PHE A 566 21.30 -32.42 -14.02
N GLY A 567 20.49 -31.94 -14.96
CA GLY A 567 20.96 -31.04 -16.01
C GLY A 567 21.42 -29.66 -15.51
N GLN A 568 20.93 -29.23 -14.36
CA GLN A 568 21.35 -27.98 -13.72
C GLN A 568 22.56 -28.22 -12.81
N PHE A 569 22.52 -29.29 -12.01
CA PHE A 569 23.63 -29.72 -11.16
C PHE A 569 24.92 -29.96 -11.97
N GLN A 570 24.81 -30.62 -13.13
CA GLN A 570 25.95 -30.85 -14.03
C GLN A 570 26.60 -29.53 -14.46
N LYS A 571 25.81 -28.53 -14.85
CA LYS A 571 26.33 -27.23 -15.30
C LYS A 571 27.04 -26.47 -14.18
N GLU A 572 26.50 -26.53 -12.97
CA GLU A 572 27.07 -25.86 -11.80
C GLU A 572 28.45 -26.44 -11.46
N VAL A 573 28.55 -27.77 -11.42
CA VAL A 573 29.83 -28.46 -11.16
C VAL A 573 30.85 -28.16 -12.27
N GLU A 574 30.42 -28.16 -13.54
CA GLU A 574 31.31 -27.83 -14.67
C GLU A 574 31.83 -26.38 -14.60
N GLN A 575 30.99 -25.43 -14.16
CA GLN A 575 31.39 -24.04 -13.95
C GLN A 575 32.34 -23.87 -12.77
N GLU A 576 32.10 -24.58 -11.66
CA GLU A 576 32.98 -24.56 -10.48
C GLU A 576 34.34 -25.17 -10.78
N VAL A 577 34.39 -26.28 -11.53
CA VAL A 577 35.67 -26.86 -12.01
C VAL A 577 36.42 -25.88 -12.88
N ALA A 578 35.73 -25.18 -13.79
CA ALA A 578 36.35 -24.19 -14.66
C ALA A 578 36.93 -23.00 -13.87
N ARG A 579 36.24 -22.53 -12.82
CA ARG A 579 36.75 -21.47 -11.92
C ARG A 579 37.94 -21.95 -11.09
N PHE A 580 37.82 -23.14 -10.47
CA PHE A 580 38.91 -23.74 -9.69
C PHE A 580 40.20 -23.93 -10.51
N ALA A 581 40.06 -24.26 -11.80
CA ALA A 581 41.20 -24.36 -12.71
C ALA A 581 41.84 -22.99 -13.08
N GLN A 582 41.10 -21.89 -12.97
CA GLN A 582 41.57 -20.53 -13.30
C GLN A 582 42.19 -19.81 -12.10
N ASP A 583 41.57 -19.93 -10.92
CA ASP A 583 41.90 -19.10 -9.75
C ASP A 583 42.99 -19.70 -8.85
N GLY A 584 43.38 -20.96 -9.08
CA GLY A 584 44.42 -21.67 -8.34
C GLY A 584 43.87 -22.47 -7.15
N ALA A 585 44.63 -23.49 -6.71
CA ALA A 585 44.12 -24.49 -5.77
C ALA A 585 44.03 -23.99 -4.32
N ASP A 586 42.83 -23.63 -3.87
CA ASP A 586 42.47 -23.50 -2.45
C ASP A 586 41.94 -24.83 -1.89
N MET A 587 42.46 -25.24 -0.73
CA MET A 587 42.01 -26.44 -0.03
C MET A 587 40.57 -26.33 0.48
N ALA A 588 40.07 -25.13 0.80
CA ALA A 588 38.68 -24.96 1.23
C ALA A 588 37.71 -25.09 0.04
N GLU A 589 38.06 -24.54 -1.13
CA GLU A 589 37.31 -24.75 -2.36
C GLU A 589 37.32 -26.20 -2.81
N TRP A 590 38.47 -26.89 -2.76
CA TRP A 590 38.55 -28.31 -3.08
C TRP A 590 37.65 -29.17 -2.20
N LYS A 591 37.60 -28.89 -0.88
CA LYS A 591 36.73 -29.61 0.06
C LYS A 591 35.24 -29.45 -0.25
N ARG A 592 34.81 -28.34 -0.84
CA ARG A 592 33.42 -28.12 -1.31
C ARG A 592 33.15 -28.75 -2.67
N LEU A 593 34.14 -28.73 -3.57
CA LEU A 593 34.02 -29.23 -4.94
C LEU A 593 34.10 -30.76 -5.03
N GLN A 594 34.95 -31.40 -4.22
CA GLN A 594 35.17 -32.85 -4.25
C GLN A 594 33.88 -33.67 -4.10
N PRO A 595 33.00 -33.43 -3.09
CA PRO A 595 31.75 -34.18 -2.95
C PRO A 595 30.79 -34.03 -4.14
N ARG A 596 30.77 -32.84 -4.77
CA ARG A 596 29.91 -32.55 -5.93
C ARG A 596 30.41 -33.27 -7.19
N LEU A 597 31.73 -33.36 -7.36
CA LEU A 597 32.37 -34.14 -8.43
C LEU A 597 32.12 -35.65 -8.29
N GLU A 598 32.27 -36.18 -7.08
CA GLU A 598 31.99 -37.59 -6.77
C GLU A 598 30.51 -37.92 -7.05
N ALA A 599 29.59 -37.06 -6.61
CA ALA A 599 28.16 -37.19 -6.88
C ALA A 599 27.84 -37.14 -8.38
N LEU A 600 28.41 -36.19 -9.12
CA LEU A 600 28.20 -36.08 -10.58
C LEU A 600 28.74 -37.31 -11.32
N ALA A 601 29.88 -37.86 -10.89
CA ALA A 601 30.45 -39.07 -11.47
C ALA A 601 29.55 -40.29 -11.23
N ALA A 602 29.00 -40.45 -10.02
CA ALA A 602 28.02 -41.48 -9.69
C ALA A 602 26.76 -41.38 -10.56
N LEU A 603 26.20 -40.17 -10.71
CA LEU A 603 25.02 -39.93 -11.53
C LEU A 603 25.26 -40.23 -13.02
N ARG A 604 26.45 -39.91 -13.55
CA ARG A 604 26.85 -40.24 -14.92
C ARG A 604 27.00 -41.75 -15.15
N ARG A 605 27.30 -42.53 -14.11
CA ARG A 605 27.30 -44.00 -14.15
C ARG A 605 25.89 -44.62 -14.01
N GLY A 606 24.88 -43.80 -13.77
CA GLY A 606 23.49 -44.24 -13.60
C GLY A 606 23.18 -44.81 -12.21
N GLU A 607 23.99 -44.51 -11.20
CA GLU A 607 23.73 -44.90 -9.82
C GLU A 607 22.48 -44.16 -9.30
N THR A 608 21.54 -44.89 -8.69
CA THR A 608 20.23 -44.37 -8.25
C THR A 608 20.12 -44.17 -6.73
N GLY A 609 21.19 -44.44 -5.98
CA GLY A 609 21.27 -44.27 -4.53
C GLY A 609 20.46 -45.29 -3.72
N GLU A 610 20.23 -46.49 -4.26
CA GLU A 610 19.62 -47.63 -3.54
C GLU A 610 20.54 -48.23 -2.47
#